data_AF-A0A0Q7TDD3-F1
#
_entry.id   AF-A0A0Q7TDD3-F1
#
_cell.length_a   1.000
_cell.length_b   1.000
_cell.length_c   1.000
_cell.angle_alpha   90.00
_cell.angle_beta   90.00
_cell.angle_gamma   90.00
#
_symmetry.space_group_name_H-M   'P 1'
#
loop_
_entity.id
_entity.type
_entity.pdbx_description
1 polymer ?
#
loop_
_entity_poly.entity_id
_entity_poly.type
_entity_poly.pdbx_seq_one_letter_code
_entity_poly.pdbx_strand_id
1 'polypeptide(L)'
;MTAAHFTPVAARSTPRWLLLGSLALNLFFIGIAIAMVVRHPAPPRNWERDIFVRTERLAEGLPKADRDILLRQMQANRPAIEKTQREYRAAQESIRDNLRKEPFDITAMRSAMNDTRVARQAFDVAVQNAFASAAEQMSQNGRTALADWRHNRPAGRQTDDK
;
A
#
# COMPACT_ATOMS: atom_id res chain seq x y z
N MET A 1 7.88 47.28 47.23
CA MET A 1 8.66 46.15 46.66
C MET A 1 8.84 45.10 47.74
N THR A 2 8.10 43.98 47.67
CA THR A 2 8.42 42.75 48.41
C THR A 2 7.77 41.57 47.67
N ALA A 3 8.58 40.80 46.95
CA ALA A 3 8.13 39.59 46.25
C ALA A 3 8.27 38.38 47.19
N ALA A 4 7.22 37.56 47.23
CA ALA A 4 7.19 36.30 47.95
C ALA A 4 8.16 35.29 47.32
N HIS A 5 9.02 34.69 48.14
CA HIS A 5 9.82 33.54 47.75
C HIS A 5 8.96 32.27 47.82
N PHE A 6 8.62 31.69 46.67
CA PHE A 6 8.19 30.30 46.58
C PHE A 6 9.42 29.42 46.31
N THR A 7 9.80 28.58 47.26
CA THR A 7 10.77 27.49 47.05
C THR A 7 10.03 26.22 46.64
N PRO A 8 10.23 25.66 45.44
CA PRO A 8 9.75 24.32 45.13
C PRO A 8 10.62 23.27 45.85
N VAL A 9 9.95 22.31 46.50
CA VAL A 9 10.56 21.13 47.11
C VAL A 9 11.22 20.28 46.02
N ALA A 10 12.55 20.21 46.03
CA ALA A 10 13.31 19.31 45.18
C ALA A 10 13.09 17.87 45.66
N ALA A 11 12.31 17.09 44.91
CA ALA A 11 12.23 15.64 45.09
C ALA A 11 13.61 15.03 44.79
N ARG A 12 14.24 14.44 45.80
CA ARG A 12 15.49 13.67 45.62
C ARG A 12 15.14 12.39 44.87
N SER A 13 15.25 12.42 43.54
CA SER A 13 15.25 11.19 42.74
C SER A 13 16.56 10.45 43.02
N THR A 14 16.44 9.27 43.61
CA THR A 14 17.56 8.42 43.96
C THR A 14 18.36 8.10 42.69
N PRO A 15 19.68 8.37 42.63
CA PRO A 15 20.47 8.22 41.40
C PRO A 15 20.44 6.80 40.81
N ARG A 16 20.11 5.80 41.63
CA ARG A 16 19.88 4.40 41.21
C ARG A 16 18.71 4.26 40.23
N TRP A 17 17.65 5.06 40.35
CA TRP A 17 16.51 5.03 39.44
C TRP A 17 16.82 5.72 38.10
N LEU A 18 17.65 6.77 38.12
CA LEU A 18 18.16 7.40 36.90
C LEU A 18 19.09 6.45 36.12
N LEU A 19 19.93 5.69 36.83
CA LEU A 19 20.78 4.67 36.22
C LEU A 19 19.96 3.52 35.62
N LEU A 20 18.95 3.02 36.35
CA LEU A 20 18.05 1.98 35.83
C LEU A 20 17.24 2.47 34.63
N GLY A 21 16.73 3.70 34.67
CA GLY A 21 16.02 4.32 33.55
C GLY A 21 16.89 4.49 32.32
N SER A 22 18.13 4.98 32.49
CA SER A 22 19.09 5.12 31.40
C SER A 22 19.49 3.77 30.80
N LEU A 23 19.72 2.76 31.64
CA LEU A 23 20.07 1.41 31.19
C LEU A 23 18.91 0.76 30.40
N ALA A 24 17.68 0.88 30.90
CA ALA A 24 16.50 0.38 30.21
C ALA A 24 16.29 1.07 28.86
N LEU A 25 16.49 2.39 28.81
CA LEU A 25 16.39 3.16 27.58
C LEU A 25 17.45 2.76 26.55
N ASN A 26 18.69 2.51 26.98
CA ASN A 26 19.74 2.00 26.11
C ASN A 26 19.40 0.61 25.56
N LEU A 27 18.95 -0.31 26.43
CA LEU A 27 18.51 -1.65 26.02
C LEU A 27 17.32 -1.61 25.04
N PHE A 28 16.40 -0.67 25.23
CA PHE A 28 15.28 -0.46 24.33
C PHE A 28 15.74 -0.04 22.92
N PHE A 29 16.65 0.93 22.83
CA PHE A 29 17.20 1.36 21.54
C PHE A 29 18.03 0.26 20.86
N ILE A 30 18.82 -0.49 21.62
CA ILE A 30 19.56 -1.65 21.11
C ILE A 30 18.59 -2.71 20.59
N GLY A 31 17.51 -2.99 21.32
CA GLY A 31 16.46 -3.92 20.91
C GLY A 31 15.78 -3.49 19.61
N ILE A 32 15.47 -2.20 19.44
CA ILE A 32 14.93 -1.65 18.19
C ILE A 32 15.93 -1.78 17.04
N ALA A 33 17.20 -1.45 17.27
CA ALA A 33 18.24 -1.54 16.25
C ALA A 33 18.44 -2.99 15.79
N ILE A 34 18.52 -3.94 16.72
CA ILE A 34 18.59 -5.38 16.41
C ILE A 34 17.33 -5.84 15.69
N ALA A 35 16.14 -5.42 16.14
CA ALA A 35 14.89 -5.75 15.46
C ALA A 35 14.85 -5.19 14.03
N MET A 36 15.41 -4.01 13.76
CA MET A 36 15.52 -3.45 12.41
C MET A 36 16.53 -4.20 11.54
N VAL A 37 17.66 -4.65 12.11
CA VAL A 37 18.71 -5.39 11.38
C VAL A 37 18.28 -6.84 11.11
N VAL A 38 17.63 -7.51 12.07
CA VAL A 38 17.17 -8.91 11.97
C VAL A 38 15.85 -9.01 11.21
N ARG A 39 15.08 -7.93 11.12
CA ARG A 39 13.91 -7.88 10.24
C ARG A 39 14.39 -7.90 8.80
N HIS A 40 14.48 -9.11 8.25
CA HIS A 40 14.54 -9.31 6.82
C HIS A 40 13.50 -8.41 6.15
N PRO A 41 13.86 -7.65 5.11
CA PRO A 41 12.85 -6.97 4.32
C PRO A 41 11.86 -8.05 3.90
N ALA A 42 10.61 -7.93 4.35
CA ALA A 42 9.55 -8.77 3.81
C ALA A 42 9.72 -8.68 2.28
N PRO A 43 9.73 -9.81 1.55
CA PRO A 43 9.86 -9.77 0.11
C PRO A 43 8.86 -8.72 -0.37
N PRO A 44 9.29 -7.76 -1.21
CA PRO A 44 8.43 -6.67 -1.59
C PRO A 44 7.12 -7.31 -2.06
N ARG A 45 5.99 -6.79 -1.56
CA ARG A 45 4.64 -7.23 -1.94
C ARG A 45 4.40 -6.86 -3.41
N ASN A 46 5.13 -7.52 -4.31
CA ASN A 46 5.02 -7.45 -5.76
C ASN A 46 3.74 -8.17 -6.18
N TRP A 47 3.32 -9.13 -5.35
CA TRP A 47 2.18 -10.01 -5.53
C TRP A 47 0.83 -9.28 -5.67
N GLU A 48 0.73 -8.05 -5.17
CA GLU A 48 -0.49 -7.22 -5.23
C GLU A 48 -0.51 -6.24 -6.43
N ARG A 49 0.62 -6.01 -7.10
CA ARG A 49 0.77 -4.86 -8.00
C ARG A 49 0.80 -5.20 -9.50
N ASP A 50 0.99 -6.47 -9.84
CA ASP A 50 0.87 -6.91 -11.23
C ASP A 50 -0.57 -7.37 -11.52
N ILE A 51 -1.32 -6.50 -12.19
CA ILE A 51 -2.69 -6.77 -12.61
C ILE A 51 -2.75 -8.00 -13.52
N PHE A 52 -1.73 -8.25 -14.34
CA PHE A 52 -1.73 -9.40 -15.24
C PHE A 52 -1.63 -10.71 -14.47
N VAL A 53 -0.83 -10.76 -13.40
CA VAL A 53 -0.74 -11.94 -12.51
C VAL A 53 -2.05 -12.16 -11.75
N ARG A 54 -2.74 -11.08 -11.35
CA ARG A 54 -4.06 -11.18 -10.71
C ARG A 54 -5.11 -11.68 -11.71
N THR A 55 -5.06 -11.22 -12.95
CA THR A 55 -5.97 -11.67 -13.99
C THR A 55 -5.71 -13.12 -14.38
N GLU A 56 -4.46 -13.58 -14.45
CA GLU A 56 -4.14 -15.00 -14.69
C GLU A 56 -4.83 -15.91 -13.66
N ARG A 57 -4.71 -15.57 -12.37
CA ARG A 57 -5.37 -16.30 -11.27
C ARG A 57 -6.89 -16.19 -11.28
N LEU A 58 -7.43 -15.06 -11.71
CA LEU A 58 -8.87 -14.93 -11.95
C LEU A 58 -9.28 -15.90 -13.08
N ALA A 59 -8.51 -15.94 -14.16
CA ALA A 59 -8.77 -16.76 -15.35
C ALA A 59 -8.76 -18.26 -15.07
N GLU A 60 -8.01 -18.72 -14.06
CA GLU A 60 -8.01 -20.12 -13.60
C GLU A 60 -9.40 -20.58 -13.10
N GLY A 61 -10.22 -19.68 -12.56
CA GLY A 61 -11.58 -19.98 -12.10
C GLY A 61 -12.65 -19.91 -13.20
N LEU A 62 -12.29 -19.50 -14.42
CA LEU A 62 -13.23 -19.35 -15.54
C LEU A 62 -13.30 -20.62 -16.39
N PRO A 63 -14.45 -20.87 -17.07
CA PRO A 63 -14.53 -21.83 -18.15
C PRO A 63 -13.44 -21.56 -19.20
N LYS A 64 -12.82 -22.61 -19.77
CA LYS A 64 -11.65 -22.49 -20.66
C LYS A 64 -11.84 -21.47 -21.80
N ALA A 65 -13.00 -21.46 -22.44
CA ALA A 65 -13.32 -20.51 -23.50
C ALA A 65 -13.36 -19.05 -23.01
N ASP A 66 -13.96 -18.81 -21.84
CA ASP A 66 -14.07 -17.47 -21.23
C ASP A 66 -12.72 -16.99 -20.66
N ARG A 67 -11.89 -17.92 -20.15
CA ARG A 67 -10.49 -17.67 -19.78
C ARG A 67 -9.71 -17.09 -20.95
N ASP A 68 -9.78 -17.74 -22.11
CA ASP A 68 -9.02 -17.30 -23.30
C ASP A 68 -9.48 -15.93 -23.78
N ILE A 69 -10.78 -15.62 -23.67
CA ILE A 69 -11.33 -14.29 -23.96
C ILE A 69 -10.74 -13.25 -23.02
N LEU A 70 -10.73 -13.52 -21.70
CA LEU A 70 -10.18 -12.61 -20.70
C LEU A 70 -8.70 -12.30 -20.94
N LEU A 71 -7.89 -13.35 -21.13
CA LEU A 71 -6.45 -13.20 -21.34
C LEU A 71 -6.16 -12.42 -22.63
N ARG A 72 -6.90 -12.70 -23.71
CA ARG A 72 -6.75 -11.99 -24.98
C ARG A 72 -7.08 -10.50 -24.85
N GLN A 73 -8.18 -10.16 -24.18
CA GLN A 73 -8.59 -8.76 -23.99
C GLN A 73 -7.61 -8.00 -23.07
N MET A 74 -7.08 -8.67 -22.03
CA MET A 74 -6.03 -8.09 -21.19
C MET A 74 -4.74 -7.84 -21.97
N GLN A 75 -4.33 -8.78 -22.82
CA GLN A 75 -3.15 -8.61 -23.67
C GLN A 75 -3.34 -7.49 -24.69
N ALA A 76 -4.52 -7.37 -25.31
CA ALA A 76 -4.84 -6.28 -26.24
C ALA A 76 -4.77 -4.90 -25.56
N ASN A 77 -5.24 -4.79 -24.32
CA ASN A 77 -5.20 -3.55 -23.53
C ASN A 77 -3.89 -3.33 -22.78
N ARG A 78 -2.95 -4.28 -22.84
CA ARG A 78 -1.69 -4.25 -22.09
C ARG A 78 -0.89 -2.96 -22.29
N PRO A 79 -0.70 -2.43 -23.51
CA PRO A 79 0.04 -1.18 -23.71
C PRO A 79 -0.58 0.01 -22.98
N ALA A 80 -1.92 0.11 -22.97
CA ALA A 80 -2.65 1.19 -22.30
C ALA A 80 -2.57 1.08 -20.77
N ILE A 81 -2.72 -0.14 -20.24
CA ILE A 81 -2.59 -0.41 -18.80
C ILE A 81 -1.15 -0.13 -18.33
N GLU A 82 -0.14 -0.60 -19.06
CA GLU A 82 1.26 -0.35 -18.68
C GLU A 82 1.62 1.13 -18.77
N LYS A 83 1.12 1.86 -19.77
CA LYS A 83 1.32 3.31 -19.89
C LYS A 83 0.75 4.06 -18.68
N THR A 84 -0.53 3.84 -18.38
CA THR A 84 -1.21 4.50 -17.25
C THR A 84 -0.62 4.07 -15.91
N GLN A 85 -0.14 2.82 -15.78
CA GLN A 85 0.58 2.36 -14.60
C GLN A 85 1.92 3.10 -14.40
N ARG A 86 2.69 3.30 -15.48
CA ARG A 86 3.94 4.07 -15.44
C ARG A 86 3.68 5.52 -15.05
N GLU A 87 2.66 6.15 -15.63
CA GLU A 87 2.24 7.51 -15.31
C GLU A 87 1.83 7.64 -13.83
N TYR A 88 1.06 6.69 -13.32
CA TYR A 88 0.69 6.67 -11.90
C TYR A 88 1.90 6.53 -10.98
N ARG A 89 2.87 5.66 -11.32
CA ARG A 89 4.11 5.53 -10.54
C ARG A 89 4.96 6.80 -10.59
N ALA A 90 5.05 7.44 -11.75
CA ALA A 90 5.76 8.71 -11.91
C ALA A 90 5.11 9.82 -11.09
N ALA A 91 3.79 9.92 -11.08
CA ALA A 91 3.06 10.90 -10.26
C ALA A 91 3.29 10.66 -8.74
N GLN A 92 3.33 9.40 -8.30
CA GLN A 92 3.71 9.07 -6.93
C GLN A 92 5.14 9.49 -6.59
N GLU A 93 6.10 9.34 -7.50
CA GLU A 93 7.46 9.81 -7.27
C GLU A 93 7.52 11.33 -7.20
N SER A 94 6.75 12.04 -8.02
CA SER A 94 6.64 13.51 -7.95
C SER A 94 6.20 13.99 -6.55
N ILE A 95 5.29 13.27 -5.87
CA ILE A 95 4.94 13.57 -4.48
C ILE A 95 6.18 13.43 -3.56
N ARG A 96 6.95 12.34 -3.71
CA ARG A 96 8.15 12.10 -2.90
C ARG A 96 9.22 13.17 -3.16
N ASP A 97 9.39 13.57 -4.41
CA ASP A 97 10.35 14.59 -4.80
C ASP A 97 9.96 15.97 -4.26
N ASN A 98 8.69 16.35 -4.32
CA ASN A 98 8.22 17.62 -3.74
C ASN A 98 8.37 17.67 -2.22
N LEU A 99 8.24 16.55 -1.51
CA LEU A 99 8.50 16.48 -0.07
C LEU A 99 9.99 16.64 0.30
N ARG A 100 10.91 16.33 -0.63
CA ARG A 100 12.36 16.44 -0.41
C ARG A 100 12.94 17.79 -0.79
N LYS A 101 12.17 18.65 -1.47
CA LYS A 101 12.62 19.98 -1.91
C LYS A 101 12.79 20.92 -0.72
N GLU A 102 13.89 21.67 -0.75
CA GLU A 102 14.14 22.82 0.12
C GLU A 102 14.42 24.04 -0.77
N PRO A 103 13.63 25.13 -0.68
CA PRO A 103 12.49 25.30 0.22
C PRO A 103 11.28 24.43 -0.16
N PHE A 104 10.48 24.08 0.85
CA PHE A 104 9.23 23.34 0.63
C PHE A 104 8.20 24.20 -0.13
N ASP A 105 7.66 23.65 -1.23
CA ASP A 105 6.61 24.28 -2.04
C ASP A 105 5.28 23.53 -1.89
N ILE A 106 4.38 24.12 -1.11
CA ILE A 106 3.03 23.58 -0.87
C ILE A 106 2.15 23.58 -2.14
N THR A 107 2.36 24.51 -3.06
CA THR A 107 1.58 24.60 -4.30
C THR A 107 1.99 23.46 -5.24
N ALA A 108 3.29 23.23 -5.41
CA ALA A 108 3.81 22.09 -6.16
C ALA A 108 3.38 20.75 -5.55
N MET A 109 3.39 20.64 -4.21
CA MET A 109 2.90 19.45 -3.52
C MET A 109 1.42 19.17 -3.80
N ARG A 110 0.54 20.19 -3.72
CA ARG A 110 -0.89 20.05 -4.03
C ARG A 110 -1.12 19.67 -5.49
N SER A 111 -0.34 20.22 -6.42
CA SER A 111 -0.39 19.84 -7.82
C SER A 111 -0.03 18.37 -8.03
N ALA A 112 1.10 17.91 -7.47
CA ALA A 112 1.52 16.51 -7.57
C ALA A 112 0.49 15.53 -6.97
N MET A 113 -0.19 15.93 -5.88
CA MET A 113 -1.30 15.15 -5.31
C MET A 113 -2.50 15.07 -6.28
N ASN A 114 -2.85 16.16 -6.95
CA ASN A 114 -3.91 16.17 -7.94
C ASN A 114 -3.58 15.27 -9.13
N ASP A 115 -2.37 15.41 -9.68
CA ASP A 115 -1.89 14.62 -10.81
C ASP A 115 -1.88 13.13 -10.48
N THR A 116 -1.53 12.77 -9.24
CA THR A 116 -1.58 11.39 -8.77
C THR A 116 -3.01 10.83 -8.75
N ARG A 117 -4.01 11.64 -8.39
CA ARG A 117 -5.43 11.21 -8.43
C ARG A 117 -5.89 11.01 -9.87
N VAL A 118 -5.56 11.93 -10.77
CA VAL A 118 -5.88 11.84 -12.20
C VAL A 118 -5.23 10.60 -12.81
N ALA A 119 -3.93 10.38 -12.57
CA ALA A 119 -3.21 9.21 -13.09
C ALA A 119 -3.76 7.89 -12.50
N ARG A 120 -4.17 7.89 -11.23
CA ARG A 120 -4.83 6.73 -10.63
C ARG A 120 -6.16 6.42 -11.32
N GLN A 121 -7.00 7.43 -11.53
CA GLN A 121 -8.27 7.26 -12.22
C GLN A 121 -8.07 6.75 -13.65
N ALA A 122 -7.10 7.28 -14.39
CA ALA A 122 -6.78 6.81 -15.74
C ALA A 122 -6.37 5.34 -15.77
N PHE A 123 -5.56 4.90 -14.80
CA PHE A 123 -5.18 3.49 -14.64
C PHE A 123 -6.39 2.60 -14.32
N ASP A 124 -7.22 3.01 -13.37
CA ASP A 124 -8.41 2.26 -12.98
C ASP A 124 -9.39 2.12 -14.19
N VAL A 125 -9.58 3.20 -14.96
CA VAL A 125 -10.39 3.17 -16.20
C VAL A 125 -9.81 2.24 -17.25
N ALA A 126 -8.50 2.27 -17.50
CA ALA A 126 -7.85 1.39 -18.48
C ALA A 126 -8.06 -0.10 -18.14
N VAL A 127 -7.98 -0.44 -16.86
CA VAL A 127 -8.20 -1.80 -16.37
C VAL A 127 -9.68 -2.19 -16.46
N GLN A 128 -10.58 -1.31 -16.02
CA GLN A 128 -12.03 -1.55 -16.11
C GLN A 128 -12.50 -1.75 -17.55
N ASN A 129 -11.97 -0.98 -18.50
CA ASN A 129 -12.28 -1.14 -19.92
C ASN A 129 -11.86 -2.52 -20.44
N ALA A 130 -10.68 -3.02 -20.04
CA ALA A 130 -10.23 -4.36 -20.44
C ALA A 130 -11.17 -5.46 -19.92
N PHE A 131 -11.64 -5.34 -18.68
CA PHE A 131 -12.63 -6.26 -18.11
C PHE A 131 -14.01 -6.12 -18.77
N ALA A 132 -14.46 -4.90 -19.08
CA ALA A 132 -15.73 -4.67 -19.76
C ALA A 132 -15.73 -5.29 -21.16
N SER A 133 -14.66 -5.07 -21.94
CA SER A 133 -14.50 -5.68 -23.27
C SER A 133 -14.43 -7.21 -23.22
N ALA A 134 -13.84 -7.78 -22.15
CA ALA A 134 -13.87 -9.22 -21.93
C ALA A 134 -15.29 -9.72 -21.60
N ALA A 135 -15.99 -9.06 -20.67
CA ALA A 135 -17.33 -9.45 -20.23
C ALA A 135 -18.38 -9.41 -21.36
N GLU A 136 -18.24 -8.49 -22.31
CA GLU A 136 -19.08 -8.39 -23.51
C GLU A 136 -19.01 -9.66 -24.37
N GLN A 137 -17.82 -10.27 -24.46
CA GLN A 137 -17.57 -11.46 -25.29
C GLN A 137 -17.77 -12.78 -24.54
N MET A 138 -17.82 -12.74 -23.21
CA MET A 138 -17.97 -13.92 -22.36
C MET A 138 -19.38 -14.53 -22.41
N SER A 139 -19.45 -15.82 -22.07
CA SER A 139 -20.70 -16.48 -21.75
C SER A 139 -21.35 -15.90 -20.48
N GLN A 140 -22.66 -16.17 -20.28
CA GLN A 140 -23.34 -15.81 -19.03
C GLN A 140 -22.66 -16.45 -17.81
N ASN A 141 -22.20 -17.70 -17.93
CA ASN A 141 -21.50 -18.41 -16.87
C ASN A 141 -20.15 -17.74 -16.55
N GLY A 142 -19.41 -17.33 -17.57
CA GLY A 142 -18.16 -16.58 -17.41
C GLY A 142 -18.34 -15.24 -16.70
N ARG A 143 -19.41 -14.50 -17.03
CA ARG A 143 -19.75 -13.25 -16.32
C ARG A 143 -20.13 -13.49 -14.87
N THR A 144 -20.89 -14.55 -14.57
CA THR A 144 -21.23 -14.92 -13.18
C THR A 144 -19.98 -15.31 -12.39
N ALA A 145 -19.10 -16.13 -12.96
CA ALA A 145 -17.82 -16.48 -12.34
C ALA A 145 -16.94 -15.24 -12.07
N LEU A 146 -16.95 -14.25 -12.97
CA LEU A 146 -16.25 -12.97 -12.77
C LEU A 146 -16.87 -12.15 -11.63
N ALA A 147 -18.20 -12.13 -11.51
CA ALA A 147 -18.91 -11.42 -10.44
C ALA A 147 -18.73 -12.08 -9.06
N ASP A 148 -18.70 -13.41 -9.02
CA ASP A 148 -18.52 -14.19 -7.80
C ASP A 148 -17.07 -14.27 -7.34
N TRP A 149 -16.13 -13.74 -8.13
CA TRP A 149 -14.72 -13.76 -7.79
C TRP A 149 -14.45 -12.99 -6.50
N ARG A 150 -14.17 -13.73 -5.43
CA ARG A 150 -13.70 -13.19 -4.16
C ARG A 150 -12.19 -13.10 -4.21
N HIS A 151 -11.64 -11.88 -4.19
CA HIS A 151 -10.23 -11.69 -3.87
C HIS A 151 -9.96 -12.37 -2.51
N ASN A 152 -9.24 -13.49 -2.52
CA ASN A 152 -8.88 -14.29 -1.34
C ASN A 152 -8.41 -13.39 -0.19
N ARG A 153 -9.35 -13.00 0.66
CA ARG A 153 -9.10 -12.42 1.97
C ARG A 153 -8.87 -13.64 2.85
N PRO A 154 -7.66 -13.85 3.41
CA PRO A 154 -7.43 -15.02 4.24
C PRO A 154 -8.52 -15.02 5.30
N ALA A 155 -9.30 -16.10 5.34
CA ALA A 155 -10.36 -16.28 6.32
C ALA A 155 -9.72 -16.01 7.68
N GLY A 156 -10.10 -14.90 8.31
CA GLY A 156 -9.69 -14.62 9.67
C GLY A 156 -10.08 -15.83 10.49
N ARG A 157 -9.10 -16.41 11.20
CA ARG A 157 -9.27 -17.58 12.05
C ARG A 157 -10.62 -17.47 12.75
N GLN A 158 -11.55 -18.33 12.35
CA GLN A 158 -12.73 -18.61 13.14
C GLN A 158 -12.17 -19.30 14.39
N THR A 159 -12.01 -18.53 15.45
CA THR A 159 -11.78 -19.08 16.78
C THR A 159 -13.03 -19.86 17.11
N ASP A 160 -12.95 -21.19 16.93
CA ASP A 160 -13.79 -22.13 17.63
C ASP A 160 -13.55 -21.88 19.13
N ASP A 161 -14.48 -21.17 19.76
CA ASP A 161 -14.64 -21.23 21.20
C ASP A 161 -15.83 -22.16 21.44
N LYS A 162 -15.51 -23.30 22.08
CA LYS A 162 -16.46 -24.31 22.55
C LYS A 162 -16.89 -23.98 23.96
#